data_AF-A0A6J1WJJ0-F1
#
_entry.id   AF-A0A6J1WJJ0-F1
#
_cell.length_a   1.000
_cell.length_b   1.000
_cell.length_c   1.000
_cell.angle_alpha   90.00
_cell.angle_beta   90.00
_cell.angle_gamma   90.00
#
_symmetry.space_group_name_H-M   'P 1'
#
loop_
_entity.id
_entity.type
_entity.pdbx_description
1 polymer ?
#
loop_
_entity_poly.entity_id
_entity_poly.type
_entity_poly.pdbx_seq_one_letter_code
_entity_poly.pdbx_strand_id
1 'polypeptide(L)'
;MQRESYLFLPPRNLMTNNQDLKEQQMHPGFCSATCVDRASLQNEIQKPELKTSDVFITCNLPKRFDHPHWFNGYGCQVSKQHPFYRTSASVYGWYPPGIHSVPSVYFPAGQSFTNRLAAAGMYRNYSLNTGMDPTGYA
;
A
#
# COMPACT_ATOMS: atom_id res chain seq x y z
N MET A 1 -60.04 19.10 -68.61
CA MET A 1 -60.45 20.45 -68.20
C MET A 1 -59.97 20.65 -66.77
N GLN A 2 -58.86 21.40 -66.60
CA GLN A 2 -58.28 21.99 -65.36
C GLN A 2 -57.97 21.03 -64.16
N ARG A 3 -57.00 21.22 -63.26
CA ARG A 3 -55.69 21.91 -63.14
C ARG A 3 -55.28 21.67 -61.66
N GLU A 4 -53.98 21.51 -61.37
CA GLU A 4 -53.32 21.70 -60.05
C GLU A 4 -53.68 20.73 -58.88
N SER A 5 -52.82 20.34 -57.93
CA SER A 5 -51.44 20.71 -57.59
C SER A 5 -50.81 19.67 -56.64
N TYR A 6 -49.49 19.54 -56.78
CA TYR A 6 -48.46 18.80 -56.03
C TYR A 6 -48.56 18.83 -54.48
N LEU A 7 -48.27 17.68 -53.84
CA LEU A 7 -47.34 17.62 -52.70
C LEU A 7 -46.52 16.32 -52.74
N PHE A 8 -45.21 16.51 -52.56
CA PHE A 8 -44.10 15.60 -52.76
C PHE A 8 -43.93 14.67 -51.53
N LEU A 9 -44.04 13.35 -51.70
CA LEU A 9 -43.65 12.36 -50.69
C LEU A 9 -42.14 12.06 -50.82
N PRO A 10 -41.32 12.22 -49.78
CA PRO A 10 -40.06 11.50 -49.68
C PRO A 10 -40.24 10.18 -48.91
N PRO A 11 -39.65 9.05 -49.36
CA PRO A 11 -39.74 7.77 -48.69
C PRO A 11 -38.62 7.62 -47.65
N ARG A 12 -38.88 7.04 -46.48
CA ARG A 12 -37.81 6.46 -45.64
C ARG A 12 -38.24 5.19 -44.92
N ASN A 13 -37.73 4.09 -45.45
CA ASN A 13 -37.10 2.94 -44.77
C ASN A 13 -37.67 2.44 -43.43
N LEU A 14 -38.15 1.20 -43.49
CA LEU A 14 -38.10 0.21 -42.42
C LEU A 14 -36.68 0.12 -41.84
N MET A 15 -36.56 0.24 -40.51
CA MET A 15 -35.57 -0.47 -39.71
C MET A 15 -36.06 -0.53 -38.25
N THR A 16 -36.10 -1.76 -37.74
CA THR A 16 -36.36 -2.13 -36.35
C THR A 16 -35.39 -1.45 -35.39
N ASN A 17 -35.80 -1.17 -34.16
CA ASN A 17 -35.20 -1.76 -32.95
C ASN A 17 -35.77 -1.13 -31.67
N ASN A 18 -36.31 -2.01 -30.84
CA ASN A 18 -36.56 -1.80 -29.42
C ASN A 18 -35.27 -1.28 -28.76
N GLN A 19 -35.37 -0.16 -28.02
CA GLN A 19 -34.31 0.27 -27.11
C GLN A 19 -34.90 0.45 -25.71
N ASP A 20 -34.76 -0.64 -24.95
CA ASP A 20 -34.25 -0.68 -23.58
C ASP A 20 -34.92 0.19 -22.53
N LEU A 21 -35.95 -0.40 -21.91
CA LEU A 21 -36.30 -0.16 -20.51
C LEU A 21 -35.05 -0.45 -19.66
N LYS A 22 -34.38 0.60 -19.17
CA LYS A 22 -33.34 0.44 -18.15
C LYS A 22 -33.98 -0.02 -16.84
N GLU A 23 -33.97 -1.33 -16.62
CA GLU A 23 -34.14 -1.92 -15.29
C GLU A 23 -33.08 -1.32 -14.36
N GLN A 24 -33.54 -0.51 -13.40
CA GLN A 24 -32.73 -0.12 -12.26
C GLN A 24 -32.51 -1.38 -11.43
N GLN A 25 -31.36 -2.03 -11.61
CA GLN A 25 -30.96 -3.17 -10.80
C GLN A 25 -30.80 -2.71 -9.34
N MET A 26 -31.75 -3.12 -8.50
CA MET A 26 -31.69 -2.91 -7.06
C MET A 26 -30.67 -3.89 -6.47
N HIS A 27 -29.47 -3.41 -6.15
CA HIS A 27 -28.43 -4.22 -5.51
C HIS A 27 -28.53 -4.12 -3.98
N PRO A 28 -28.46 -5.25 -3.24
CA PRO A 28 -28.68 -5.25 -1.80
C PRO A 28 -27.51 -4.62 -1.01
N GLY A 29 -27.88 -3.67 -0.14
CA GLY A 29 -27.29 -3.44 1.19
C GLY A 29 -25.86 -2.92 1.26
N PHE A 30 -25.71 -1.60 1.38
CA PHE A 30 -24.47 -1.01 1.90
C PHE A 30 -24.41 -1.21 3.42
N CYS A 31 -23.72 -2.26 3.87
CA CYS A 31 -23.54 -2.56 5.30
C CYS A 31 -22.19 -2.00 5.78
N SER A 32 -22.21 -0.78 6.29
CA SER A 32 -21.35 -0.37 7.40
C SER A 32 -22.23 0.40 8.38
N ALA A 33 -22.06 0.19 9.69
CA ALA A 33 -22.95 0.67 10.75
C ALA A 33 -23.06 2.22 10.87
N THR A 34 -22.49 2.97 9.91
CA THR A 34 -22.46 4.43 9.83
C THR A 34 -22.53 4.92 8.38
N CYS A 35 -23.36 4.35 7.51
CA CYS A 35 -23.50 4.86 6.14
C CYS A 35 -24.44 6.09 6.09
N VAL A 36 -23.86 7.29 5.99
CA VAL A 36 -24.62 8.57 5.95
C VAL A 36 -25.04 8.96 4.51
N ASP A 37 -24.30 8.58 3.46
CA ASP A 37 -24.68 8.71 2.04
C ASP A 37 -23.61 8.04 1.15
N ARG A 38 -23.98 7.54 -0.05
CA ARG A 38 -23.05 7.03 -1.08
C ARG A 38 -22.04 8.10 -1.50
N ALA A 39 -22.46 9.36 -1.61
CA ALA A 39 -21.57 10.47 -1.98
C ALA A 39 -20.49 10.71 -0.91
N SER A 40 -20.88 10.68 0.38
CA SER A 40 -19.95 10.84 1.50
C SER A 40 -18.87 9.76 1.52
N LEU A 41 -19.25 8.51 1.24
CA LEU A 41 -18.29 7.41 1.14
C LEU A 41 -17.30 7.58 -0.02
N GLN A 42 -17.78 8.02 -1.18
CA GLN A 42 -16.91 8.29 -2.33
C GLN A 42 -15.88 9.37 -1.99
N ASN A 43 -16.31 10.41 -1.27
CA ASN A 43 -15.41 11.46 -0.79
C ASN A 43 -14.36 10.93 0.20
N GLU A 44 -14.74 10.05 1.14
CA GLU A 44 -13.79 9.42 2.06
C GLU A 44 -12.78 8.52 1.33
N ILE A 45 -13.20 7.74 0.32
CA ILE A 45 -12.30 6.92 -0.49
C ILE A 45 -11.30 7.78 -1.27
N GLN A 46 -11.70 8.98 -1.70
CA GLN A 46 -10.81 9.90 -2.41
C GLN A 46 -9.83 10.64 -1.51
N LYS A 47 -10.01 10.61 -0.17
CA LYS A 47 -9.04 11.22 0.72
C LYS A 47 -7.69 10.49 0.60
N PRO A 48 -6.58 11.23 0.66
CA PRO A 48 -5.26 10.60 0.74
C PRO A 48 -5.17 9.74 1.99
N GLU A 49 -4.45 8.63 1.89
CA GLU A 49 -4.24 7.76 3.03
C GLU A 49 -3.46 8.47 4.15
N LEU A 50 -3.93 8.25 5.37
CA LEU A 50 -3.34 8.83 6.59
C LEU A 50 -1.97 8.21 6.86
N LYS A 51 -0.95 9.07 7.02
CA LYS A 51 0.41 8.66 7.38
C LYS A 51 0.65 8.79 8.88
N THR A 52 1.67 8.10 9.36
CA THR A 52 2.13 8.23 10.74
C THR A 52 2.63 9.64 11.04
N SER A 53 3.35 10.24 10.10
CA SER A 53 3.83 11.63 10.16
C SER A 53 2.72 12.70 10.17
N ASP A 54 1.52 12.40 9.67
CA ASP A 54 0.39 13.33 9.72
C ASP A 54 -0.22 13.40 11.13
N VAL A 55 -0.09 12.32 11.91
CA VAL A 55 -0.69 12.18 13.26
C VAL A 55 0.31 12.49 14.37
N PHE A 56 1.58 12.12 14.17
CA PHE A 56 2.63 12.22 15.18
C PHE A 56 3.85 12.98 14.68
N ILE A 57 4.57 13.60 15.61
CA ILE A 57 5.88 14.16 15.32
C ILE A 57 6.86 13.01 15.13
N THR A 58 7.44 12.89 13.93
CA THR A 58 8.36 11.81 13.57
C THR A 58 9.77 12.32 13.29
N CYS A 59 10.76 11.42 13.41
CA CYS A 59 12.15 11.72 13.06
C CYS A 59 12.82 10.50 12.41
N ASN A 60 13.41 10.71 11.21
CA ASN A 60 14.11 9.68 10.44
C ASN A 60 13.30 8.38 10.22
N LEU A 61 11.97 8.48 10.15
CA LEU A 61 11.11 7.31 10.04
C LEU A 61 11.18 6.72 8.62
N PRO A 62 11.52 5.43 8.45
CA PRO A 62 11.46 4.78 7.16
C PRO A 62 10.05 4.83 6.58
N LYS A 63 9.96 5.00 5.26
CA LYS A 63 8.68 5.03 4.52
C LYS A 63 7.75 3.86 4.90
N ARG A 64 8.29 2.67 5.18
CA ARG A 64 7.53 1.49 5.65
C ARG A 64 6.75 1.73 6.92
N PHE A 65 7.33 2.42 7.88
CA PHE A 65 6.67 2.72 9.16
C PHE A 65 5.81 3.98 9.07
N ASP A 66 6.09 4.86 8.11
CA ASP A 66 5.28 6.06 7.87
C ASP A 66 3.94 5.76 7.16
N HIS A 67 3.90 4.69 6.35
CA HIS A 67 2.72 4.29 5.58
C HIS A 67 2.13 2.96 6.10
N PRO A 68 1.02 2.98 6.87
CA PRO A 68 0.43 1.76 7.43
C PRO A 68 -0.03 0.74 6.38
N HIS A 69 -0.49 1.17 5.20
CA HIS A 69 -0.93 0.28 4.12
C HIS A 69 0.20 -0.59 3.56
N TRP A 70 1.47 -0.23 3.81
CA TRP A 70 2.62 -0.97 3.30
C TRP A 70 2.88 -2.27 4.08
N PHE A 71 2.18 -2.49 5.20
CA PHE A 71 2.16 -3.75 5.93
C PHE A 71 1.19 -4.74 5.28
N ASN A 72 1.75 -5.75 4.62
CA ASN A 72 1.01 -6.78 3.89
C ASN A 72 1.38 -8.18 4.38
N GLY A 73 0.51 -9.17 4.11
CA GLY A 73 0.75 -10.58 4.41
C GLY A 73 0.29 -11.02 5.81
N TYR A 74 -0.47 -10.18 6.53
CA TYR A 74 -1.00 -10.54 7.84
C TYR A 74 -2.25 -11.39 7.73
N GLY A 75 -2.52 -12.22 8.74
CA GLY A 75 -3.60 -13.21 8.69
C GLY A 75 -4.98 -12.62 8.33
N CYS A 76 -5.32 -11.43 8.83
CA CYS A 76 -6.59 -10.76 8.52
C CYS A 76 -6.72 -10.33 7.05
N GLN A 77 -5.61 -10.23 6.30
CA GLN A 77 -5.58 -9.81 4.90
C GLN A 77 -5.61 -11.01 3.94
N VAL A 78 -4.97 -12.12 4.32
CA VAL A 78 -4.71 -13.25 3.41
C VAL A 78 -5.43 -14.54 3.78
N SER A 79 -5.85 -14.70 5.04
CA SER A 79 -6.39 -15.97 5.51
C SER A 79 -7.78 -16.23 4.92
N LYS A 80 -7.92 -17.41 4.31
CA LYS A 80 -9.20 -17.97 3.85
C LYS A 80 -9.75 -19.01 4.83
N GLN A 81 -9.11 -19.18 5.98
CA GLN A 81 -9.48 -20.20 6.96
C GLN A 81 -10.82 -19.86 7.59
N HIS A 82 -11.71 -20.85 7.65
CA HIS A 82 -13.00 -20.68 8.32
C HIS A 82 -12.78 -20.37 9.81
N PRO A 83 -13.50 -19.39 10.40
CA PRO A 83 -13.29 -18.96 11.78
C PRO A 83 -13.35 -20.11 12.81
N PHE A 84 -14.19 -21.12 12.60
CA PHE A 84 -14.29 -22.29 13.51
C PHE A 84 -13.05 -23.18 13.55
N TYR A 85 -12.22 -23.18 12.51
CA TYR A 85 -11.02 -24.01 12.48
C TYR A 85 -9.77 -23.23 12.87
N ARG A 86 -9.91 -21.98 13.35
CA ARG A 86 -8.77 -21.14 13.70
C ARG A 86 -8.15 -21.60 15.02
N THR A 87 -6.84 -21.81 15.01
CA THR A 87 -6.10 -22.22 16.22
C THR A 87 -5.59 -20.99 16.98
N SER A 88 -5.19 -21.18 18.24
CA SER A 88 -4.54 -20.14 19.05
C SER A 88 -3.21 -19.67 18.45
N ALA A 89 -2.46 -20.57 17.81
CA ALA A 89 -1.23 -20.21 17.10
C ALA A 89 -1.48 -19.25 15.93
N SER A 90 -2.63 -19.37 15.25
CA SER A 90 -3.07 -18.47 14.18
C SER A 90 -3.45 -17.05 14.67
N VAL A 91 -3.37 -16.76 15.98
CA VAL A 91 -3.55 -15.41 16.52
C VAL A 91 -2.30 -14.57 16.32
N TYR A 92 -1.12 -15.18 16.45
CA TYR A 92 0.14 -14.47 16.23
C TYR A 92 0.27 -14.02 14.77
N GLY A 93 0.66 -12.77 14.54
CA GLY A 93 0.79 -12.19 13.20
C GLY A 93 -0.55 -12.02 12.46
N TRP A 94 -1.69 -12.04 13.17
CA TRP A 94 -2.98 -11.87 12.50
C TRP A 94 -3.24 -10.45 12.03
N TYR A 95 -2.90 -9.45 12.84
CA TYR A 95 -3.14 -8.04 12.52
C TYR A 95 -1.84 -7.32 12.15
N PRO A 96 -1.86 -6.47 11.11
CA PRO A 96 -0.73 -5.60 10.78
C PRO A 96 -0.54 -4.52 11.85
N PRO A 97 0.69 -3.99 12.01
CA PRO A 97 0.92 -2.82 12.84
C PRO A 97 0.22 -1.59 12.24
N GLY A 98 -0.48 -0.84 13.08
CA GLY A 98 -1.09 0.44 12.74
C GLY A 98 -0.27 1.65 13.20
N ILE A 99 -0.79 2.85 12.92
CA ILE A 99 -0.17 4.16 13.20
C ILE A 99 0.27 4.31 14.67
N HIS A 100 -0.50 3.77 15.60
CA HIS A 100 -0.22 3.87 17.05
C HIS A 100 0.74 2.79 17.57
N SER A 101 1.09 1.80 16.74
CA SER A 101 1.98 0.69 17.13
C SER A 101 3.38 0.82 16.56
N VAL A 102 3.56 1.60 15.49
CA VAL A 102 4.86 1.88 14.89
C VAL A 102 5.61 2.95 15.71
N PRO A 103 6.95 2.93 15.72
CA PRO A 103 7.72 3.94 16.44
C PRO A 103 7.64 5.29 15.72
N SER A 104 7.69 6.39 16.48
CA SER A 104 7.77 7.74 15.91
C SER A 104 9.18 8.11 15.43
N VAL A 105 10.20 7.43 15.97
CA VAL A 105 11.61 7.73 15.70
C VAL A 105 12.38 6.45 15.40
N TYR A 106 13.30 6.49 14.42
CA TYR A 106 14.09 5.34 14.00
C TYR A 106 15.55 5.73 13.73
N PHE A 107 16.48 5.12 14.47
CA PHE A 107 17.92 5.30 14.31
C PHE A 107 18.59 3.94 14.06
N PRO A 108 18.73 3.52 12.79
CA PRO A 108 19.38 2.26 12.48
C PRO A 108 20.88 2.37 12.70
N ALA A 109 21.48 1.29 13.21
CA ALA A 109 22.93 1.15 13.20
C ALA A 109 23.40 0.91 11.75
N GLY A 110 24.01 1.92 11.13
CA GLY A 110 24.58 1.80 9.79
C GLY A 110 25.84 0.93 9.79
N GLN A 111 25.90 -0.07 8.90
CA GLN A 111 27.06 -0.97 8.77
C GLN A 111 27.98 -0.62 7.59
N SER A 112 27.88 0.60 7.04
CA SER A 112 28.64 0.99 5.84
C SER A 112 30.16 0.95 6.05
N PHE A 113 30.66 1.34 7.22
CA PHE A 113 32.07 1.22 7.56
C PHE A 113 32.50 -0.24 7.70
N THR A 114 31.80 -0.99 8.55
CA THR A 114 32.08 -2.41 8.84
C THR A 114 32.02 -3.26 7.57
N ASN A 115 31.04 -3.04 6.69
CA ASN A 115 30.92 -3.78 5.43
C ASN A 115 32.09 -3.52 4.49
N ARG A 116 32.59 -2.26 4.43
CA ARG A 116 33.80 -1.94 3.65
C ARG A 116 35.04 -2.62 4.22
N LEU A 117 35.18 -2.63 5.55
CA LEU A 117 36.29 -3.32 6.21
C LEU A 117 36.21 -4.84 6.03
N ALA A 118 35.03 -5.42 6.17
CA ALA A 118 34.80 -6.86 5.99
C ALA A 118 35.15 -7.33 4.57
N ALA A 119 34.88 -6.50 3.56
CA ALA A 119 35.25 -6.77 2.17
C ALA A 119 36.77 -6.83 1.94
N ALA A 120 37.58 -6.18 2.79
CA ALA A 120 39.05 -6.23 2.71
C ALA A 120 39.65 -7.52 3.29
N GLY A 121 38.85 -8.35 3.95
CA GLY A 121 39.28 -9.64 4.51
C GLY A 121 40.02 -9.53 5.84
N MET A 122 40.66 -10.64 6.25
CA MET A 122 41.40 -10.70 7.50
C MET A 122 42.73 -9.94 7.42
N TYR A 123 43.00 -9.10 8.41
CA TYR A 123 44.29 -8.40 8.52
C TYR A 123 45.46 -9.38 8.53
N ARG A 124 46.52 -9.04 7.79
CA ARG A 124 47.81 -9.72 7.78
C ARG A 124 48.92 -8.69 7.90
N ASN A 125 49.89 -8.95 8.76
CA ASN A 125 51.09 -8.13 8.87
C ASN A 125 52.14 -8.63 7.86
N TYR A 126 52.56 -7.75 6.95
CA TYR A 126 53.66 -7.98 6.00
C TYR A 126 54.78 -6.95 6.17
N SER A 127 54.88 -6.30 7.33
CA SER A 127 55.94 -5.32 7.61
C SER A 127 57.25 -6.00 8.03
N LEU A 128 58.37 -5.33 7.78
CA LEU A 128 59.69 -5.75 8.28
C LEU A 128 59.95 -5.16 9.67
N ASN A 129 60.60 -5.93 10.55
CA ASN A 129 61.10 -5.41 11.81
C ASN A 129 62.31 -4.50 11.54
N THR A 130 62.15 -3.21 11.80
CA THR A 130 63.17 -2.16 11.60
C THR A 130 63.55 -1.46 12.90
N GLY A 131 63.02 -1.92 14.04
CA GLY A 131 63.39 -1.40 15.35
C GLY A 131 64.85 -1.71 15.64
N MET A 132 65.61 -0.71 16.11
CA MET A 132 66.95 -0.93 16.66
C MET A 132 66.82 -1.74 17.95
N ASP A 133 67.65 -2.76 18.10
CA ASP A 133 67.68 -3.53 19.33
C ASP A 133 68.09 -2.64 20.51
N PRO A 134 67.41 -2.73 21.66
CA PRO A 134 67.78 -1.95 22.83
C PRO A 134 69.18 -2.38 23.31
N THR A 135 70.11 -1.42 23.38
CA THR A 135 71.45 -1.64 23.95
C THR A 135 71.32 -1.81 25.45
N GLY A 136 71.24 -3.07 25.91
CA GLY A 136 71.05 -3.44 27.31
C GLY A 136 72.27 -3.23 28.22
N TYR A 137 73.07 -2.19 27.99
CA TYR A 137 74.18 -1.82 28.87
C TYR A 137 73.84 -0.50 29.54
N ALA A 138 73.40 -0.59 30.80
CA ALA A 138 73.36 0.50 31.78
C ALA A 138 74.64 0.47 32.63
#